data_AF-A0A537EEX5-F1
#
_entry.id   AF-A0A537EEX5-F1
#
_cell.length_a   1.000
_cell.length_b   1.000
_cell.length_c   1.000
_cell.angle_alpha   90.00
_cell.angle_beta   90.00
_cell.angle_gamma   90.00
#
_symmetry.space_group_name_H-M   'P 1'
#
loop_
_entity.id
_entity.type
_entity.pdbx_description
1 polymer ?
#
loop_
_entity_poly.entity_id
_entity_poly.type
_entity_poly.pdbx_seq_one_letter_code
_entity_poly.pdbx_strand_id
1 'polypeptide(L)'
;MARIAVLGAGAWGTAIACALSSRLEVALWARDRAQAEQISASRKNDRYLPGIALPAAVQVTSRLEQAVSEARLVLAATPVAGLRELLEGLPAAQPFVWL
;
A
#
# COMPACT_ATOMS: atom_id res chain seq x y z
N MET A 1 10.20 -12.72 5.74
CA MET A 1 10.51 -12.45 4.31
C MET A 1 11.01 -11.01 4.19
N ALA A 2 11.37 -10.49 3.01
CA ALA A 2 11.58 -9.05 2.87
C ALA A 2 10.21 -8.33 2.85
N ARG A 3 10.10 -7.20 3.55
CA ARG A 3 8.88 -6.39 3.65
C ARG A 3 8.94 -5.20 2.71
N ILE A 4 7.84 -4.91 2.03
CA ILE A 4 7.68 -3.73 1.19
C ILE A 4 6.45 -2.92 1.60
N ALA A 5 6.50 -1.62 1.35
CA ALA A 5 5.37 -0.72 1.48
C ALA A 5 4.85 -0.33 0.11
N VAL A 6 3.55 -0.50 -0.14
CA VAL A 6 2.85 0.01 -1.33
C VAL A 6 1.98 1.17 -0.89
N LEU A 7 2.36 2.39 -1.30
CA LEU A 7 1.69 3.62 -0.92
C LEU A 7 0.69 4.02 -1.99
N GLY A 8 -0.59 3.76 -1.72
CA GLY A 8 -1.69 4.07 -2.64
C GLY A 8 -2.62 2.87 -2.86
N ALA A 9 -3.74 2.82 -2.16
CA ALA A 9 -4.76 1.79 -2.32
C ALA A 9 -5.74 2.06 -3.50
N GLY A 10 -5.20 2.53 -4.62
CA GLY A 10 -5.91 2.58 -5.90
C GLY A 10 -5.85 1.23 -6.62
N ALA A 11 -6.30 1.19 -7.89
CA ALA A 11 -6.32 -0.04 -8.68
C ALA A 11 -4.92 -0.65 -8.81
N TRP A 12 -3.95 0.18 -9.21
CA TRP A 12 -2.58 -0.24 -9.47
C TRP A 12 -1.83 -0.68 -8.21
N GLY A 13 -1.86 0.13 -7.14
CA GLY A 13 -1.19 -0.24 -5.89
C GLY A 13 -1.81 -1.49 -5.24
N THR A 14 -3.13 -1.67 -5.33
CA THR A 14 -3.78 -2.90 -4.86
C THR A 14 -3.33 -4.11 -5.69
N ALA A 15 -3.27 -3.99 -7.02
CA ALA A 15 -2.83 -5.06 -7.90
C ALA A 15 -1.36 -5.47 -7.65
N ILE A 16 -0.47 -4.49 -7.50
CA ILE A 16 0.94 -4.75 -7.12
C ILE A 16 1.01 -5.44 -5.76
N ALA A 17 0.25 -4.97 -4.78
CA ALA A 17 0.25 -5.56 -3.46
C ALA A 17 -0.17 -7.04 -3.50
N CYS A 18 -1.25 -7.35 -4.24
CA CYS A 18 -1.67 -8.72 -4.48
C CYS A 18 -0.58 -9.56 -5.16
N ALA A 19 -0.01 -9.08 -6.27
CA ALA A 19 0.97 -9.81 -7.06
C ALA A 19 2.24 -10.16 -6.25
N LEU A 20 2.76 -9.18 -5.50
CA LEU A 20 4.01 -9.33 -4.75
C LEU A 20 3.83 -10.08 -3.42
N SER A 21 2.61 -10.16 -2.89
CA SER A 21 2.31 -10.88 -1.63
C SER A 21 2.59 -12.38 -1.66
N SER A 22 2.76 -12.97 -2.85
CA SER A 22 3.16 -14.37 -3.02
C SER A 22 4.62 -14.65 -2.62
N ARG A 23 5.45 -13.60 -2.53
CA ARG A 23 6.90 -13.71 -2.27
C ARG A 23 7.40 -12.80 -1.15
N LEU A 24 6.64 -11.75 -0.83
CA LEU A 24 7.03 -10.67 0.08
C LEU A 24 5.92 -10.41 1.10
N GLU A 25 6.31 -9.87 2.25
CA GLU A 25 5.35 -9.26 3.17
C GLU A 25 5.00 -7.87 2.65
N VAL A 26 3.72 -7.55 2.51
CA VAL A 26 3.27 -6.30 1.87
C VAL A 26 2.41 -5.51 2.84
N ALA A 27 2.80 -4.25 3.07
CA ALA A 27 1.92 -3.26 3.67
C ALA A 27 1.30 -2.38 2.57
N LEU A 28 -0.02 -2.43 2.42
CA LEU A 28 -0.78 -1.56 1.54
C LEU A 28 -1.32 -0.37 2.34
N TRP A 29 -0.84 0.82 2.00
CA TRP A 29 -1.31 2.05 2.61
C TRP A 29 -2.44 2.69 1.80
N ALA A 30 -3.56 2.96 2.46
CA ALA A 30 -4.64 3.78 1.93
C ALA A 30 -4.65 5.13 2.65
N ARG A 31 -4.69 6.24 1.91
CA ARG A 31 -4.78 7.58 2.51
C ARG A 31 -6.04 7.74 3.36
N ASP A 32 -7.17 7.26 2.84
CA ASP A 32 -8.44 7.34 3.53
C ASP A 32 -8.59 6.22 4.56
N ARG A 33 -8.89 6.58 5.81
CA ARG A 33 -9.02 5.63 6.91
C ARG A 33 -10.20 4.69 6.73
N ALA A 34 -11.35 5.21 6.31
CA ALA A 34 -12.54 4.39 6.11
C ALA A 34 -12.32 3.35 5.00
N GLN A 35 -11.62 3.73 3.93
CA GLN A 35 -11.18 2.82 2.89
C GLN A 35 -10.25 1.73 3.45
N ALA A 36 -9.24 2.09 4.24
CA ALA A 36 -8.32 1.12 4.84
C ALA A 36 -9.06 0.09 5.70
N GLU A 37 -9.98 0.57 6.57
CA GLU A 37 -10.79 -0.28 7.44
C GLU A 37 -11.71 -1.19 6.63
N GLN A 38 -12.38 -0.66 5.58
CA GLN A 38 -13.24 -1.44 4.69
C GLN A 38 -12.45 -2.53 3.95
N ILE A 39 -11.29 -2.22 3.40
CA ILE A 39 -10.45 -3.21 2.70
C ILE A 39 -9.94 -4.25 3.69
N SER A 40 -9.51 -3.83 4.89
CA SER A 40 -9.00 -4.73 5.92
C SER A 40 -10.07 -5.72 6.38
N ALA A 41 -11.30 -5.24 6.63
CA ALA A 41 -12.42 -6.07 7.08
C ALA A 41 -12.97 -6.98 5.98
N SER A 42 -13.19 -6.44 4.78
CA SER A 42 -13.78 -7.20 3.67
C SER A 42 -12.78 -8.07 2.91
N ARG A 43 -11.48 -7.81 3.09
CA ARG A 43 -10.37 -8.35 2.29
C ARG A 43 -10.59 -8.13 0.79
N LYS A 44 -11.23 -7.02 0.40
CA LYS A 44 -11.48 -6.62 -0.99
C LYS A 44 -11.36 -5.11 -1.14
N ASN A 45 -10.89 -4.67 -2.30
CA ASN A 45 -10.92 -3.26 -2.68
C ASN A 45 -11.91 -3.07 -3.83
N ASP A 46 -13.19 -3.37 -3.59
CA ASP A 46 -14.21 -3.41 -4.66
C ASP A 46 -14.36 -2.09 -5.43
N ARG A 47 -14.01 -0.96 -4.79
CA ARG A 47 -13.99 0.36 -5.44
C ARG A 47 -12.97 0.46 -6.56
N TYR A 48 -11.80 -0.15 -6.40
CA TYR A 48 -10.65 0.07 -7.29
C TYR A 48 -10.14 -1.21 -7.98
N LEU A 49 -10.44 -2.39 -7.45
CA LEU A 49 -10.06 -3.69 -8.01
C LEU A 49 -11.17 -4.73 -7.73
N PRO A 50 -12.34 -4.59 -8.36
CA PRO A 50 -13.50 -5.45 -8.09
C PRO A 50 -13.24 -6.91 -8.44
N GLY A 51 -13.80 -7.81 -7.64
CA GLY A 51 -13.74 -9.26 -7.87
C GLY A 51 -12.44 -9.94 -7.44
N ILE A 52 -11.45 -9.18 -6.95
CA ILE A 52 -10.17 -9.72 -6.47
C ILE A 52 -10.12 -9.68 -4.94
N ALA A 53 -9.92 -10.85 -4.34
CA ALA A 53 -9.66 -10.96 -2.91
C ALA A 53 -8.21 -10.56 -2.60
N LEU A 54 -8.02 -9.80 -1.52
CA LEU A 54 -6.72 -9.35 -1.05
C LEU A 54 -6.03 -10.48 -0.28
N PRO A 55 -4.87 -11.01 -0.75
CA PRO A 55 -4.18 -12.14 -0.12
C PRO A 55 -3.85 -11.86 1.36
N ALA A 56 -3.93 -12.88 2.22
CA ALA A 56 -3.77 -12.71 3.68
C ALA A 56 -2.44 -12.06 4.11
N ALA A 57 -1.38 -12.21 3.31
CA ALA A 57 -0.07 -11.60 3.53
C ALA A 57 -0.05 -10.08 3.29
N VAL A 58 -1.09 -9.49 2.68
CA VAL A 58 -1.23 -8.04 2.51
C VAL A 58 -1.86 -7.44 3.76
N GLN A 59 -1.06 -6.71 4.53
CA GLN A 59 -1.53 -5.90 5.65
C GLN A 59 -2.01 -4.54 5.14
N VAL A 60 -3.19 -4.10 5.58
CA VAL A 60 -3.77 -2.82 5.16
C VAL A 60 -3.73 -1.85 6.33
N THR A 61 -3.29 -0.62 6.09
CA THR A 61 -3.27 0.43 7.11
C THR A 61 -3.51 1.80 6.49
N SER A 62 -4.05 2.73 7.28
CA SER A 62 -4.09 4.15 6.92
C SER A 62 -2.96 4.97 7.56
N ARG A 63 -2.14 4.33 8.41
CA ARG A 63 -1.05 4.99 9.13
C ARG A 63 0.24 4.83 8.33
N LEU A 64 0.74 5.95 7.80
CA LEU A 64 1.89 5.94 6.90
C LEU A 64 3.14 5.38 7.58
N GLU A 65 3.35 5.73 8.85
CA GLU A 65 4.48 5.26 9.66
C GLU A 65 4.45 3.74 9.84
N GLN A 66 3.25 3.17 10.01
CA GLN A 66 3.10 1.71 10.11
C GLN A 66 3.37 1.01 8.79
N ALA A 67 2.97 1.62 7.67
CA ALA A 67 3.16 1.04 6.35
C ALA A 67 4.64 0.93 5.99
N VAL A 68 5.42 1.98 6.27
CA VAL A 68 6.85 2.06 5.93
C VAL A 68 7.77 1.51 7.01
N SER A 69 7.24 1.17 8.19
CA SER A 69 8.03 0.53 9.25
C SER A 69 8.65 -0.76 8.73
N GLU A 70 9.97 -0.89 8.87
CA GLU A 70 10.78 -2.06 8.45
C GLU A 70 10.71 -2.38 6.95
N ALA A 71 10.08 -1.53 6.14
CA ALA A 71 10.05 -1.70 4.70
C ALA A 71 11.46 -1.51 4.12
N ARG A 72 11.88 -2.45 3.29
CA ARG A 72 13.17 -2.37 2.56
C ARG A 72 13.05 -1.64 1.23
N LEU A 73 11.82 -1.46 0.76
CA LEU A 73 11.46 -0.76 -0.46
C LEU A 73 10.07 -0.14 -0.29
N VAL A 74 9.95 1.10 -0.73
CA VAL A 74 8.68 1.83 -0.82
C VAL A 74 8.30 1.96 -2.30
N LEU A 75 7.12 1.48 -2.63
CA LEU A 75 6.50 1.63 -3.94
C LEU A 75 5.36 2.64 -3.83
N ALA A 76 5.55 3.85 -4.35
CA ALA A 76 4.45 4.81 -4.46
C ALA A 76 3.63 4.53 -5.72
N ALA A 77 2.36 4.21 -5.54
CA ALA A 77 1.37 4.05 -6.59
C ALA A 77 0.32 5.18 -6.51
N THR A 78 0.76 6.39 -6.17
CA THR A 78 -0.06 7.60 -6.11
C THR A 78 0.08 8.40 -7.40
N PRO A 79 -0.97 9.14 -7.83
CA PRO A 79 -0.82 10.09 -8.93
C PRO A 79 0.23 11.17 -8.61
N VAL A 80 0.84 11.74 -9.66
CA VAL A 80 1.86 12.80 -9.51
C VAL A 80 1.40 13.96 -8.64
N ALA A 81 0.11 14.31 -8.72
CA ALA A 81 -0.49 15.39 -7.93
C ALA A 81 -0.42 15.14 -6.41
N GLY A 82 -0.40 13.87 -5.97
CA GLY A 82 -0.29 13.49 -4.56
C GLY A 82 1.11 13.07 -4.13
N LEU A 83 2.08 13.02 -5.06
CA LEU A 83 3.42 12.50 -4.79
C LEU A 83 4.20 13.39 -3.82
N ARG A 84 4.16 14.72 -4.01
CA ARG A 84 4.86 15.68 -3.13
C ARG A 84 4.42 15.53 -1.68
N GLU A 85 3.12 15.61 -1.45
CA GLU A 85 2.53 15.50 -0.11
C GLU A 85 2.85 14.14 0.54
N LEU A 86 2.86 13.06 -0.24
CA LEU A 86 3.27 11.75 0.23
C LEU A 86 4.73 11.76 0.72
N LEU A 87 5.64 12.31 -0.09
CA LEU A 87 7.08 12.35 0.22
C LEU A 87 7.36 13.21 1.47
N GLU A 88 6.66 14.32 1.64
CA GLU A 88 6.77 15.19 2.82
C GLU A 88 6.33 14.49 4.12
N GLY A 89 5.42 13.51 4.02
CA GLY A 89 4.97 12.70 5.16
C GLY A 89 5.85 11.51 5.51
N LEU A 90 6.89 11.19 4.72
CA LEU A 90 7.73 10.03 4.98
C LEU A 90 8.72 10.28 6.13
N PRO A 91 8.82 9.37 7.12
CA PRO A 91 9.65 9.58 8.31
C PRO A 91 11.15 9.39 8.07
N ALA A 92 11.55 8.71 6.98
CA ALA A 92 12.94 8.42 6.67
C ALA A 92 13.15 8.17 5.17
N ALA A 93 14.38 8.39 4.71
CA ALA A 93 14.79 8.01 3.36
C ALA A 93 14.94 6.48 3.28
N GLN A 94 14.10 5.86 2.45
CA GLN A 94 14.18 4.45 2.07
C GLN A 94 14.36 4.36 0.55
N PRO A 95 14.86 3.25 0.00
CA PRO A 95 14.74 2.99 -1.43
C PRO A 95 13.30 3.18 -1.87
N PHE A 96 13.08 4.05 -2.84
CA PHE A 96 11.78 4.53 -3.24
C PHE A 96 11.63 4.44 -4.75
N VAL A 97 10.53 3.86 -5.19
CA VAL A 97 10.15 3.80 -6.60
C VAL A 97 8.74 4.36 -6.72
N TRP A 98 8.54 5.27 -7.66
CA TRP A 98 7.22 5.77 -8.04
C TRP A 98 6.79 5.11 -9.35
N LEU A 99 5.55 4.61 -9.37
CA LEU A 99 4.96 3.84 -10.48
C LEU A 99 3.63 4.46 -10.93
#